data_AF-A0A143WYN3-F1
#
_entry.id   AF-A0A143WYN3-F1
#
_cell.length_a   1.000
_cell.length_b   1.000
_cell.length_c   1.000
_cell.angle_alpha   90.00
_cell.angle_beta   90.00
_cell.angle_gamma   90.00
#
_symmetry.space_group_name_H-M   'P 1'
#
loop_
_entity.id
_entity.type
_entity.pdbx_description
1 polymer ?
#
loop_
_entity_poly.entity_id
_entity_poly.type
_entity_poly.pdbx_seq_one_letter_code
_entity_poly.pdbx_strand_id
1 'polypeptide(L)'
;MSDIASRASLLRYCLFPYIETIRDLRRFSNVLDFELAGSGAKVSPIDIAAISAISTFEPELIQWILANKNSLCGGTPGGYISDSKSNRESYKTEIEKVLRNKNSDPDNIVRALSVLFPSFGLAVSPFHPIVSTEFLRMHKMLAHDEIFDAYFASAIDSYDFPQALIHNMATKYDESEVSRIVEASFGNKNYGQLLEGFLGIADEIISARAPIVFRSFVHHIKKTYDPEHIALFSDNQRSIDLLNKLLATAGIDEASLLIREAVDNFDLEDFIAFRSFIIRQECACGRNGFEKNTLNAQLIDLETLEFVEQKLIQKTQESMNELSILGKEDAQGLLHIWERINPESYDHCLRQALNHPLGKVLLAQLYVSKWYGSHSNGWTIDKGFKVFVTEEKALAGIREAVLQEDFWSLPHSTIERTAAFAIGVENKQYEMNANEINESIVNERIRNWEKNRHLRNE
;
A
#
# COMPACT_ATOMS: atom_id res chain seq x y z
N MET A 1 7.58 13.26 -19.48
CA MET A 1 7.33 14.53 -20.20
C MET A 1 6.10 15.16 -19.57
N SER A 2 6.26 16.34 -18.98
CA SER A 2 5.39 16.89 -17.93
C SER A 2 3.91 16.95 -18.30
N ASP A 3 3.08 16.36 -17.45
CA ASP A 3 1.61 16.42 -17.43
C ASP A 3 1.05 17.84 -17.66
N ILE A 4 1.79 18.87 -17.22
CA ILE A 4 1.47 20.29 -17.40
C ILE A 4 1.27 20.70 -18.88
N ALA A 5 2.09 20.21 -19.81
CA ALA A 5 1.95 20.53 -21.24
C ALA A 5 0.70 19.88 -21.87
N SER A 6 0.32 18.70 -21.35
CA SER A 6 -0.92 18.01 -21.71
C SER A 6 -2.14 18.78 -21.18
N ARG A 7 -2.08 19.26 -19.94
CA ARG A 7 -3.20 20.00 -19.30
C ARG A 7 -3.40 21.40 -19.85
N ALA A 8 -2.35 22.09 -20.33
CA ALA A 8 -2.51 23.35 -21.05
C ALA A 8 -3.34 23.20 -22.35
N SER A 9 -3.35 22.00 -22.95
CA SER A 9 -4.18 21.70 -24.12
C SER A 9 -5.69 21.70 -23.80
N LEU A 10 -6.07 21.63 -22.52
CA LEU A 10 -7.46 21.73 -22.08
C LEU A 10 -8.11 23.04 -22.54
N LEU A 11 -7.39 24.17 -22.48
CA LEU A 11 -7.90 25.47 -22.96
C LEU A 11 -8.16 25.48 -24.47
N ARG A 12 -7.38 24.71 -25.25
CA ARG A 12 -7.60 24.56 -26.69
C ARG A 12 -8.91 23.84 -27.02
N TYR A 13 -9.34 22.90 -26.18
CA TYR A 13 -10.56 22.13 -26.41
C TYR A 13 -11.79 22.70 -25.70
N CYS A 14 -11.62 23.29 -24.51
CA CYS A 14 -12.73 23.77 -23.66
C CYS A 14 -13.02 25.26 -23.80
N LEU A 15 -12.07 26.08 -24.26
CA LEU A 15 -12.22 27.54 -24.24
C LEU A 15 -12.15 28.14 -25.64
N PHE A 16 -11.06 27.90 -26.36
CA PHE A 16 -10.84 28.55 -27.67
C PHE A 16 -11.94 28.31 -28.71
N PRO A 17 -12.64 27.15 -28.76
CA PRO A 17 -13.76 26.96 -29.69
C PRO A 17 -14.94 27.91 -29.45
N TYR A 18 -15.03 28.53 -28.26
CA TYR A 18 -16.16 29.38 -27.87
C TYR A 18 -15.86 30.89 -27.94
N ILE A 19 -14.58 31.28 -28.10
CA ILE A 19 -14.18 32.69 -28.09
C ILE A 19 -14.13 33.24 -29.52
N GLU A 20 -15.26 33.74 -29.99
CA GLU A 20 -15.36 34.42 -31.28
C GLU A 20 -15.33 35.95 -31.13
N THR A 21 -15.80 36.47 -29.99
CA THR A 21 -15.91 37.91 -29.74
C THR A 21 -15.35 38.33 -28.37
N ILE A 22 -15.09 39.63 -28.22
CA ILE A 22 -14.74 40.24 -26.92
C ILE A 22 -15.86 40.03 -25.89
N ARG A 23 -17.12 39.92 -26.32
CA ARG A 23 -18.24 39.66 -25.42
C ARG A 23 -18.13 38.26 -24.82
N ASP A 24 -17.76 37.26 -25.61
CA ASP A 24 -17.58 35.88 -25.14
C ASP A 24 -16.44 35.80 -24.14
N LEU A 25 -15.31 36.47 -24.44
CA LEU A 25 -14.20 36.59 -23.51
C LEU A 25 -14.63 37.22 -22.17
N ARG A 26 -15.39 38.33 -22.20
CA ARG A 26 -15.89 38.98 -20.98
C ARG A 26 -16.82 38.07 -20.18
N ARG A 27 -17.71 37.32 -20.83
CA ARG A 27 -18.61 36.38 -20.16
C ARG A 27 -17.82 35.30 -19.42
N PHE A 28 -16.85 34.70 -20.11
CA PHE A 28 -15.96 33.71 -19.52
C PHE A 28 -15.14 34.28 -18.35
N SER A 29 -14.48 35.43 -18.55
CA SER A 29 -13.67 36.06 -17.50
C SER A 29 -14.47 36.37 -16.24
N ASN A 30 -15.70 36.87 -16.38
CA ASN A 30 -16.55 37.15 -15.21
C ASN A 30 -16.86 35.90 -14.38
N VAL A 31 -17.13 34.76 -15.04
CA VAL A 31 -17.39 33.49 -14.35
C VAL A 31 -16.09 32.96 -13.74
N LEU A 32 -14.99 32.99 -14.50
CA LEU A 32 -13.69 32.53 -14.03
C LEU A 32 -13.22 33.31 -12.79
N ASP A 33 -13.33 34.64 -12.80
CA ASP A 33 -12.92 35.49 -11.68
C ASP A 33 -13.73 35.17 -10.41
N PHE A 34 -15.03 34.92 -10.55
CA PHE A 34 -15.89 34.52 -9.45
C PHE A 34 -15.50 33.15 -8.89
N GLU A 35 -15.33 32.15 -9.76
CA GLU A 35 -14.99 30.78 -9.35
C GLU A 35 -13.58 30.68 -8.76
N LEU A 36 -12.60 31.41 -9.29
CA LEU A 36 -11.25 31.47 -8.72
C LEU A 36 -11.24 32.11 -7.33
N ALA A 37 -12.04 33.16 -7.12
CA ALA A 37 -12.14 33.81 -5.82
C ALA A 37 -12.74 32.89 -4.75
N GLY A 38 -13.70 32.03 -5.10
CA GLY A 38 -14.33 31.07 -4.18
C GLY A 38 -13.54 29.77 -3.99
N SER A 39 -13.01 29.19 -5.07
CA SER A 39 -12.51 27.81 -5.09
C SER A 39 -11.02 27.68 -5.45
N GLY A 40 -10.38 28.73 -5.96
CA GLY A 40 -9.01 28.68 -6.52
C GLY A 40 -7.90 28.32 -5.52
N ALA A 41 -8.17 28.45 -4.22
CA ALA A 41 -7.25 28.00 -3.18
C ALA A 41 -7.21 26.46 -3.05
N LYS A 42 -8.28 25.75 -3.44
CA LYS A 42 -8.50 24.32 -3.16
C LYS A 42 -8.76 23.46 -4.39
N VAL A 43 -9.05 24.07 -5.53
CA VAL A 43 -9.20 23.41 -6.84
C VAL A 43 -8.20 23.98 -7.82
N SER A 44 -7.69 23.13 -8.72
CA SER A 44 -6.77 23.51 -9.80
C SER A 44 -7.34 24.68 -10.61
N PRO A 45 -6.59 25.79 -10.77
CA PRO A 45 -7.03 26.92 -11.60
C PRO A 45 -7.32 26.52 -13.06
N ILE A 46 -6.61 25.52 -13.58
CA ILE A 46 -6.83 25.02 -14.95
C ILE A 46 -8.19 24.30 -15.06
N ASP A 47 -8.57 23.56 -14.02
CA ASP A 47 -9.84 22.82 -14.00
C ASP A 47 -11.01 23.78 -13.76
N ILE A 48 -10.84 24.78 -12.88
CA ILE A 48 -11.79 25.88 -12.72
C ILE A 48 -12.00 26.59 -14.05
N ALA A 49 -10.95 26.89 -14.80
CA ALA A 49 -11.07 27.52 -16.11
C ALA A 49 -11.85 26.66 -17.11
N ALA A 50 -11.61 25.35 -17.14
CA ALA A 50 -12.34 24.45 -18.02
C ALA A 50 -13.83 24.36 -17.66
N ILE A 51 -14.15 24.15 -16.37
CA ILE A 51 -15.54 24.12 -15.92
C ILE A 51 -16.23 25.46 -16.09
N SER A 52 -15.55 26.59 -15.85
CA SER A 52 -16.09 27.93 -16.08
C SER A 52 -16.46 28.14 -17.55
N ALA A 53 -15.63 27.66 -18.48
CA ALA A 53 -15.92 27.71 -19.91
C ALA A 53 -17.15 26.85 -20.26
N ILE A 54 -17.21 25.61 -19.75
CA ILE A 54 -18.37 24.72 -19.95
C ILE A 54 -19.64 25.35 -19.37
N SER A 55 -19.62 25.82 -18.12
CA SER A 55 -20.77 26.48 -17.48
C SER A 55 -21.24 27.73 -18.24
N THR A 56 -20.33 28.47 -18.87
CA THR A 56 -20.64 29.71 -19.59
C THR A 56 -21.28 29.45 -20.95
N PHE A 57 -20.73 28.49 -21.70
CA PHE A 57 -21.07 28.28 -23.12
C PHE A 57 -21.97 27.05 -23.34
N GLU A 58 -21.83 26.02 -22.52
CA GLU A 58 -22.59 24.76 -22.59
C GLU A 58 -23.11 24.31 -21.21
N PRO A 59 -23.96 25.12 -20.55
CA PRO A 59 -24.42 24.85 -19.18
C PRO A 59 -25.14 23.50 -19.02
N GLU A 60 -25.76 22.98 -20.08
CA GLU A 60 -26.40 21.66 -20.05
C GLU A 60 -25.41 20.50 -19.85
N LEU A 61 -24.16 20.69 -20.27
CA LEU A 61 -23.11 19.70 -20.09
C LEU A 61 -22.74 19.55 -18.60
N ILE A 62 -22.94 20.58 -17.77
CA ILE A 62 -22.71 20.49 -16.32
C ILE A 62 -23.63 19.43 -15.69
N GLN A 63 -24.90 19.38 -16.08
CA GLN A 63 -25.83 18.37 -15.58
C GLN A 63 -25.42 16.96 -16.01
N TRP A 64 -24.92 16.81 -17.23
CA TRP A 64 -24.39 15.54 -17.71
C TRP A 64 -23.12 15.13 -16.93
N ILE A 65 -22.20 16.07 -16.65
CA ILE A 65 -20.99 15.83 -15.84
C ILE A 65 -21.37 15.31 -14.45
N LEU A 66 -22.33 15.97 -13.78
CA LEU A 66 -22.82 15.55 -12.46
C LEU A 66 -23.43 14.14 -12.51
N ALA A 67 -24.22 13.83 -13.53
CA ALA A 67 -24.84 12.51 -13.69
C ALA A 67 -23.84 11.40 -14.00
N ASN A 68 -22.66 11.73 -14.54
CA ASN A 68 -21.63 10.78 -14.96
C ASN A 68 -20.40 10.77 -14.04
N LYS A 69 -20.49 11.32 -12.82
CA LYS A 69 -19.39 11.41 -11.84
C LYS A 69 -18.56 10.12 -11.76
N ASN A 70 -19.21 8.96 -11.58
CA ASN A 70 -18.51 7.68 -11.37
C ASN A 70 -17.61 7.30 -12.56
N SER A 71 -18.04 7.59 -13.78
CA SER A 71 -17.26 7.35 -15.01
C SER A 71 -16.14 8.38 -15.19
N LEU A 72 -16.31 9.58 -14.65
CA LEU A 72 -15.35 10.68 -14.75
C LEU A 72 -14.24 10.60 -13.70
N CYS A 73 -14.59 10.40 -12.43
CA CYS A 73 -13.66 10.42 -11.30
C CYS A 73 -13.10 9.03 -10.95
N GLY A 74 -13.62 7.96 -11.55
CA GLY A 74 -13.18 6.59 -11.29
C GLY A 74 -13.74 6.03 -9.98
N GLY A 75 -15.04 5.70 -9.98
CA GLY A 75 -15.65 4.84 -8.96
C GLY A 75 -15.09 3.41 -8.99
N THR A 76 -15.41 2.61 -7.98
CA THR A 76 -14.88 1.25 -7.69
C THR A 76 -14.36 0.53 -8.94
N PRO A 77 -13.10 0.04 -8.96
CA PRO A 77 -12.49 -0.63 -10.11
C PRO A 77 -13.16 -1.99 -10.34
N GLY A 78 -14.34 -1.95 -10.94
CA GLY A 78 -15.14 -3.08 -11.35
C GLY A 78 -15.08 -3.20 -12.86
N GLY A 79 -13.99 -3.76 -13.36
CA GLY A 79 -14.03 -4.55 -14.58
C GLY A 79 -13.67 -3.83 -15.88
N TYR A 80 -12.62 -4.40 -16.48
CA TYR A 80 -12.32 -4.46 -17.91
C TYR A 80 -11.72 -3.22 -18.55
N ILE A 81 -10.65 -3.48 -19.32
CA ILE A 81 -10.34 -2.75 -20.54
C ILE A 81 -11.58 -2.90 -21.43
N SER A 82 -12.56 -2.04 -21.21
CA SER A 82 -13.68 -1.84 -22.11
C SER A 82 -13.14 -1.46 -23.48
N ASP A 83 -13.85 -1.84 -24.55
CA ASP A 83 -13.51 -1.41 -25.90
C ASP A 83 -13.58 0.12 -25.97
N SER A 84 -12.42 0.77 -25.78
CA SER A 84 -12.26 2.22 -25.75
C SER A 84 -12.89 2.92 -26.96
N LYS A 85 -12.92 2.26 -28.13
CA LYS A 85 -13.58 2.80 -29.32
C LYS A 85 -15.09 2.79 -29.16
N SER A 86 -15.66 1.68 -28.72
CA SER A 86 -17.10 1.55 -28.45
C SER A 86 -17.57 2.57 -27.40
N ASN A 87 -16.82 2.69 -26.30
CA ASN A 87 -17.12 3.68 -25.25
C ASN A 87 -17.06 5.11 -25.79
N ARG A 88 -16.02 5.43 -26.55
CA ARG A 88 -15.86 6.76 -27.15
C ARG A 88 -17.06 7.14 -28.01
N GLU A 89 -17.50 6.24 -28.90
CA GLU A 89 -18.66 6.50 -29.75
C GLU A 89 -19.96 6.59 -28.96
N SER A 90 -20.12 5.79 -27.89
CA SER A 90 -21.27 5.88 -26.99
C SER A 90 -21.34 7.25 -26.30
N TYR A 91 -20.25 7.67 -25.65
CA TYR A 91 -20.19 8.96 -24.96
C TYR A 91 -20.33 10.13 -25.93
N LYS A 92 -19.74 10.05 -27.12
CA LYS A 92 -19.94 11.05 -28.18
C LYS A 92 -21.41 11.18 -28.53
N THR A 93 -22.11 10.07 -28.75
CA THR A 93 -23.54 10.05 -29.07
C THR A 93 -24.39 10.63 -27.94
N GLU A 94 -24.03 10.38 -26.68
CA GLU A 94 -24.70 10.99 -25.52
C GLU A 94 -24.49 12.51 -25.47
N ILE A 95 -23.24 12.96 -25.64
CA ILE A 95 -22.88 14.37 -25.66
C ILE A 95 -23.58 15.10 -26.82
N GLU A 96 -23.64 14.50 -28.01
CA GLU A 96 -24.41 15.02 -29.16
C GLU A 96 -25.87 15.32 -28.80
N LYS A 97 -26.51 14.41 -28.06
CA LYS A 97 -27.89 14.59 -27.58
C LYS A 97 -28.00 15.73 -26.56
N VAL A 98 -27.04 15.87 -25.64
CA VAL A 98 -27.01 16.94 -24.64
C VAL A 98 -26.87 18.31 -25.31
N LEU A 99 -26.02 18.40 -26.35
CA LEU A 99 -25.75 19.65 -27.08
C LEU A 99 -26.89 20.10 -27.99
N ARG A 100 -27.89 19.24 -28.28
CA ARG A 100 -29.08 19.57 -29.09
C ARG A 100 -28.77 20.29 -30.41
N ASN A 101 -27.73 19.84 -31.13
CA ASN A 101 -27.28 20.40 -32.41
C ASN A 101 -26.78 21.86 -32.37
N LYS A 102 -26.23 22.31 -31.22
CA LYS A 102 -25.42 23.54 -31.18
C LYS A 102 -24.14 23.41 -32.03
N ASN A 103 -23.48 24.53 -32.30
CA ASN A 103 -22.23 24.60 -33.09
C ASN A 103 -21.02 23.90 -32.42
N SER A 104 -21.16 23.41 -31.19
CA SER A 104 -20.09 22.75 -30.45
C SER A 104 -19.80 21.37 -30.99
N ASP A 105 -18.52 21.10 -31.25
CA ASP A 105 -18.04 19.80 -31.72
C ASP A 105 -18.02 18.79 -30.56
N PRO A 106 -18.84 17.72 -30.59
CA PRO A 106 -18.84 16.66 -29.59
C PRO A 106 -17.47 15.99 -29.41
N ASP A 107 -16.69 15.87 -30.49
CA ASP A 107 -15.35 15.28 -30.41
C ASP A 107 -14.39 16.16 -29.59
N ASN A 108 -14.52 17.49 -29.66
CA ASN A 108 -13.74 18.40 -28.83
C ASN A 108 -14.16 18.33 -27.36
N ILE A 109 -15.44 18.16 -27.07
CA ILE A 109 -15.94 17.98 -25.70
C ILE A 109 -15.46 16.66 -25.10
N VAL A 110 -15.49 15.56 -25.87
CA VAL A 110 -14.92 14.28 -25.40
C VAL A 110 -13.44 14.46 -25.08
N ARG A 111 -12.65 15.10 -25.96
CA ARG A 111 -11.22 15.36 -25.70
C ARG A 111 -10.99 16.23 -24.46
N ALA A 112 -11.79 17.28 -24.31
CA ALA A 112 -11.80 18.16 -23.15
C ALA A 112 -12.03 17.39 -21.85
N LEU A 113 -13.09 16.59 -21.81
CA LEU A 113 -13.43 15.76 -20.65
C LEU A 113 -12.35 14.70 -20.39
N SER A 114 -11.75 14.10 -21.42
CA SER A 114 -10.63 13.17 -21.25
C SER A 114 -9.42 13.80 -20.57
N VAL A 115 -9.12 15.07 -20.83
CA VAL A 115 -8.00 15.77 -20.19
C VAL A 115 -8.38 16.24 -18.78
N LEU A 116 -9.62 16.69 -18.57
CA LEU A 116 -10.12 17.12 -17.26
C LEU A 116 -10.29 15.95 -16.28
N PHE A 117 -10.65 14.77 -16.80
CA PHE A 117 -10.96 13.55 -16.05
C PHE A 117 -10.15 12.35 -16.59
N PRO A 118 -8.92 12.11 -16.09
CA PRO A 118 -8.03 11.09 -16.66
C PRO A 118 -8.59 9.67 -16.68
N SER A 119 -9.38 9.29 -15.67
CA SER A 119 -10.08 7.98 -15.65
C SER A 119 -11.04 7.82 -16.83
N PHE A 120 -11.77 8.89 -17.17
CA PHE A 120 -12.59 8.91 -18.38
C PHE A 120 -11.74 8.90 -19.66
N GLY A 121 -10.60 9.60 -19.65
CA GLY A 121 -9.63 9.56 -20.74
C GLY A 121 -9.17 8.14 -21.08
N LEU A 122 -8.87 7.32 -20.07
CA LEU A 122 -8.53 5.90 -20.24
C LEU A 122 -9.70 5.09 -20.80
N ALA A 123 -10.93 5.39 -20.37
CA ALA A 123 -12.13 4.68 -20.82
C ALA A 123 -12.44 4.90 -22.30
N VAL A 124 -12.02 6.04 -22.88
CA VAL A 124 -12.28 6.41 -24.29
C VAL A 124 -11.04 6.38 -25.19
N SER A 125 -9.84 6.20 -24.62
CA SER A 125 -8.58 6.10 -25.35
C SER A 125 -7.56 5.24 -24.59
N PRO A 126 -7.06 4.15 -25.18
CA PRO A 126 -6.11 3.26 -24.52
C PRO A 126 -4.71 3.87 -24.39
N PHE A 127 -4.46 5.01 -25.06
CA PHE A 127 -3.20 5.74 -25.02
C PHE A 127 -3.24 6.92 -24.03
N HIS A 128 -4.33 7.08 -23.28
CA HIS A 128 -4.40 8.14 -22.28
C HIS A 128 -3.47 7.83 -21.09
N PRO A 129 -2.79 8.83 -20.50
CA PRO A 129 -1.96 8.62 -19.33
C PRO A 129 -2.76 8.08 -18.14
N ILE A 130 -2.17 7.14 -17.40
CA ILE A 130 -2.67 6.73 -16.10
C ILE A 130 -2.21 7.76 -15.07
N VAL A 131 -3.17 8.27 -14.28
CA VAL A 131 -2.92 9.25 -13.21
C VAL A 131 -3.44 8.65 -11.91
N SER A 132 -2.64 8.67 -10.85
CA SER A 132 -3.03 8.11 -9.56
C SER A 132 -3.94 9.04 -8.77
N THR A 133 -4.77 8.48 -7.89
CA THR A 133 -5.63 9.25 -6.99
C THR A 133 -4.82 10.20 -6.11
N GLU A 134 -3.67 9.75 -5.61
CA GLU A 134 -2.71 10.56 -4.85
C GLU A 134 -2.29 11.82 -5.62
N PHE A 135 -1.97 11.66 -6.91
CA PHE A 135 -1.57 12.76 -7.78
C PHE A 135 -2.72 13.74 -7.97
N LEU A 136 -3.92 13.23 -8.28
CA LEU A 136 -5.12 14.06 -8.45
C LEU A 136 -5.38 14.91 -7.21
N ARG A 137 -5.28 14.31 -6.02
CA ARG A 137 -5.49 14.99 -4.74
C ARG A 137 -4.44 16.06 -4.47
N MET A 138 -3.16 15.73 -4.63
CA MET A 138 -2.06 16.69 -4.42
C MET A 138 -2.11 17.88 -5.38
N HIS A 139 -2.57 17.65 -6.60
CA HIS A 139 -2.70 18.67 -7.64
C HIS A 139 -4.05 19.38 -7.67
N LYS A 140 -4.89 19.16 -6.64
CA LYS A 140 -6.21 19.80 -6.49
C LYS A 140 -7.12 19.56 -7.70
N MET A 141 -6.95 18.43 -8.39
CA MET A 141 -7.66 18.18 -9.64
C MET A 141 -9.12 17.86 -9.37
N LEU A 142 -10.01 18.43 -10.18
CA LEU A 142 -11.45 18.20 -10.04
C LEU A 142 -11.83 16.72 -10.28
N ALA A 143 -10.96 15.97 -10.96
CA ALA A 143 -11.13 14.53 -11.15
C ALA A 143 -10.97 13.69 -9.86
N HIS A 144 -10.46 14.27 -8.77
CA HIS A 144 -10.45 13.59 -7.48
C HIS A 144 -11.86 13.58 -6.90
N ASP A 145 -12.37 12.40 -6.51
CA ASP A 145 -13.76 12.18 -6.12
C ASP A 145 -14.26 13.15 -5.03
N GLU A 146 -13.49 13.33 -3.94
CA GLU A 146 -13.86 14.25 -2.86
C GLU A 146 -13.80 15.73 -3.28
N ILE A 147 -12.90 16.09 -4.20
CA ILE A 147 -12.77 17.47 -4.69
C ILE A 147 -13.92 17.80 -5.62
N PHE A 148 -14.30 16.85 -6.48
CA PHE A 148 -15.48 16.93 -7.33
C PHE A 148 -16.73 17.21 -6.49
N ASP A 149 -16.99 16.37 -5.49
CA ASP A 149 -18.17 16.50 -4.63
C ASP A 149 -18.17 17.82 -3.87
N ALA A 150 -17.05 18.17 -3.25
CA ALA A 150 -16.95 19.40 -2.49
C ALA A 150 -17.15 20.64 -3.38
N TYR A 151 -16.60 20.64 -4.59
CA TYR A 151 -16.76 21.74 -5.55
C TYR A 151 -18.23 21.88 -5.99
N PHE A 152 -18.83 20.82 -6.53
CA PHE A 152 -20.19 20.90 -7.09
C PHE A 152 -21.29 21.01 -6.02
N ALA A 153 -21.04 20.55 -4.80
CA ALA A 153 -21.93 20.78 -3.65
C ALA A 153 -21.76 22.17 -3.02
N SER A 154 -20.87 23.03 -3.54
CA SER A 154 -20.52 24.33 -2.93
C SER A 154 -20.03 24.20 -1.48
N ALA A 155 -19.34 23.10 -1.18
CA ALA A 155 -18.81 22.75 0.14
C ALA A 155 -17.27 22.75 0.17
N ILE A 156 -16.60 23.33 -0.84
CA ILE A 156 -15.13 23.30 -0.97
C ILE A 156 -14.41 23.93 0.24
N ASP A 157 -15.04 24.88 0.92
CA ASP A 157 -14.51 25.49 2.14
C ASP A 157 -14.33 24.48 3.30
N SER A 158 -15.15 23.41 3.32
CA SER A 158 -15.02 22.32 4.30
C SER A 158 -14.04 21.21 3.89
N TYR A 159 -13.61 21.17 2.62
CA TYR A 159 -12.60 20.21 2.18
C TYR A 159 -11.24 20.56 2.77
N ASP A 160 -10.67 19.66 3.57
CA ASP A 160 -9.39 19.86 4.25
C ASP A 160 -8.42 18.73 3.93
N PHE A 161 -7.31 19.10 3.29
CA PHE A 161 -6.20 18.19 2.97
C PHE A 161 -4.89 18.99 3.03
N PRO A 162 -3.86 18.50 3.75
CA PRO A 162 -2.71 19.31 4.15
C PRO A 162 -1.64 19.52 3.05
N GLN A 163 -2.04 19.85 1.81
CA GLN A 163 -1.12 20.04 0.67
C GLN A 163 0.05 20.98 0.96
N ALA A 164 -0.23 22.14 1.57
CA ALA A 164 0.80 23.15 1.85
C ALA A 164 1.85 22.63 2.85
N LEU A 165 1.41 21.85 3.85
CA LEU A 165 2.30 21.21 4.80
C LEU A 165 3.21 20.19 4.09
N ILE A 166 2.61 19.31 3.29
CA ILE A 166 3.33 18.26 2.55
C ILE A 166 4.35 18.87 1.58
N HIS A 167 3.96 19.91 0.83
CA HIS A 167 4.88 20.62 -0.05
C HIS A 167 6.04 21.27 0.72
N ASN A 168 5.77 21.89 1.88
CA ASN A 168 6.83 22.47 2.70
C ASN A 168 7.76 21.39 3.29
N MET A 169 7.25 20.23 3.70
CA MET A 169 8.06 19.10 4.14
C MET A 169 8.96 18.57 3.01
N ALA A 170 8.41 18.47 1.79
CA ALA A 170 9.16 18.00 0.62
C ALA A 170 10.26 18.99 0.18
N THR A 171 10.05 20.30 0.36
CA THR A 171 10.90 21.33 -0.28
C THR A 171 11.71 22.22 0.66
N LYS A 172 11.25 22.47 1.89
CA LYS A 172 11.80 23.54 2.76
C LYS A 172 12.27 23.05 4.12
N TYR A 173 11.48 22.23 4.79
CA TYR A 173 11.73 21.87 6.19
C TYR A 173 13.00 21.03 6.33
N ASP A 174 13.68 21.14 7.46
CA ASP A 174 14.82 20.28 7.78
C ASP A 174 14.37 18.87 8.21
N GLU A 175 15.34 17.96 8.32
CA GLU A 175 15.07 16.56 8.70
C GLU A 175 14.38 16.43 10.06
N SER A 176 14.75 17.27 11.03
CA SER A 176 14.18 17.23 12.37
C SER A 176 12.72 17.66 12.39
N GLU A 177 12.38 18.66 11.56
CA GLU A 177 11.02 19.15 11.37
C GLU A 177 10.15 18.11 10.66
N VAL A 178 10.65 17.53 9.56
CA VAL A 178 9.92 16.50 8.82
C VAL A 178 9.70 15.26 9.70
N SER A 179 10.74 14.76 10.38
CA SER A 179 10.65 13.58 11.27
C SER A 179 9.63 13.80 12.39
N ARG A 180 9.62 14.98 13.02
CA ARG A 180 8.66 15.31 14.09
C ARG A 180 7.21 15.26 13.60
N ILE A 181 6.96 15.73 12.37
CA ILE A 181 5.62 15.71 11.77
C ILE A 181 5.21 14.28 11.42
N VAL A 182 6.12 13.49 10.82
CA VAL A 182 5.87 12.07 10.51
C VAL A 182 5.54 11.31 11.79
N GLU A 183 6.33 11.47 12.84
CA GLU A 183 6.09 10.83 14.13
C GLU A 183 4.72 11.21 14.73
N ALA A 184 4.39 12.50 14.75
CA ALA A 184 3.11 12.99 15.29
C ALA A 184 1.90 12.47 14.49
N SER A 185 2.07 12.18 13.19
CA SER A 185 0.98 11.71 12.33
C SER A 185 0.45 10.32 12.72
N PHE A 186 1.28 9.47 13.33
CA PHE A 186 0.84 8.17 13.86
C PHE A 186 -0.14 8.36 15.03
N GLY A 187 0.20 9.23 15.99
CA GLY A 187 -0.64 9.49 17.17
C GLY A 187 -1.99 10.10 16.83
N ASN A 188 -2.03 10.95 15.80
CA ASN A 188 -3.25 11.60 15.33
C ASN A 188 -4.01 10.81 14.25
N LYS A 189 -3.57 9.59 13.91
CA LYS A 189 -4.15 8.74 12.84
C LYS A 189 -4.19 9.40 11.45
N ASN A 190 -3.23 10.28 11.17
CA ASN A 190 -3.12 11.01 9.90
C ASN A 190 -1.96 10.51 9.02
N TYR A 191 -1.24 9.45 9.42
CA TYR A 191 -0.11 8.90 8.66
C TYR A 191 -0.50 8.51 7.23
N GLY A 192 -1.62 7.79 7.06
CA GLY A 192 -2.10 7.41 5.72
C GLY A 192 -2.37 8.61 4.80
N GLN A 193 -2.93 9.71 5.34
CA GLN A 193 -3.16 10.95 4.59
C GLN A 193 -1.84 11.65 4.22
N LEU A 194 -0.88 11.67 5.15
CA LEU A 194 0.46 12.20 4.92
C LEU A 194 1.18 11.42 3.82
N LEU A 195 1.15 10.10 3.92
CA LEU A 195 1.77 9.17 2.97
C LEU A 195 1.15 9.29 1.58
N GLU A 196 -0.18 9.37 1.50
CA GLU A 196 -0.92 9.62 0.27
C GLU A 196 -0.43 10.89 -0.45
N GLY A 197 -0.27 12.00 0.30
CA GLY A 197 0.22 13.22 -0.31
C GLY A 197 1.68 13.15 -0.75
N PHE A 198 2.56 12.50 0.01
CA PHE A 198 3.95 12.29 -0.42
C PHE A 198 4.05 11.42 -1.67
N LEU A 199 3.25 10.35 -1.77
CA LEU A 199 3.18 9.52 -2.97
C LEU A 199 2.70 10.32 -4.19
N GLY A 200 1.80 11.28 -3.99
CA GLY A 200 1.26 12.15 -5.04
C GLY A 200 2.26 13.14 -5.63
N ILE A 201 3.34 13.45 -4.89
CA ILE A 201 4.42 14.35 -5.35
C ILE A 201 5.80 13.67 -5.40
N ALA A 202 5.86 12.36 -5.23
CA ALA A 202 7.14 11.66 -5.08
C ALA A 202 8.09 11.86 -6.27
N ASP A 203 7.53 11.99 -7.48
CA ASP A 203 8.29 12.20 -8.71
C ASP A 203 8.75 13.67 -8.89
N GLU A 204 8.25 14.59 -8.05
CA GLU A 204 8.64 16.02 -8.01
C GLU A 204 9.69 16.32 -6.93
N ILE A 205 9.91 15.39 -6.01
CA ILE A 205 10.94 15.53 -4.98
C ILE A 205 12.30 15.52 -5.66
N ILE A 206 13.06 16.60 -5.53
CA ILE A 206 14.39 16.69 -6.12
C ILE A 206 15.40 15.81 -5.36
N SER A 207 16.44 15.35 -6.05
CA SER A 207 17.48 14.47 -5.48
C SER A 207 18.08 14.98 -4.16
N ALA A 208 18.38 16.28 -4.04
CA ALA A 208 18.91 16.86 -2.80
C ALA A 208 17.93 16.79 -1.59
N ARG A 209 16.63 16.61 -1.84
CA ARG A 209 15.60 16.48 -0.81
C ARG A 209 15.27 15.02 -0.47
N ALA A 210 15.54 14.09 -1.39
CA ALA A 210 15.21 12.69 -1.19
C ALA A 210 15.84 12.06 0.07
N PRO A 211 17.14 12.29 0.41
CA PRO A 211 17.73 11.80 1.65
C PRO A 211 17.02 12.24 2.92
N ILE A 212 16.61 13.51 2.99
CA ILE A 212 15.95 14.11 4.16
C ILE A 212 14.59 13.46 4.38
N VAL A 213 13.81 13.32 3.31
CA VAL A 213 12.49 12.67 3.38
C VAL A 213 12.66 11.18 3.68
N PHE A 214 13.62 10.50 3.05
CA PHE A 214 13.88 9.07 3.29
C PHE A 214 14.16 8.79 4.76
N ARG A 215 15.10 9.52 5.37
CA ARG A 215 15.45 9.39 6.79
C ARG A 215 14.23 9.61 7.67
N SER A 216 13.44 10.64 7.38
CA SER A 216 12.26 10.98 8.19
C SER A 216 11.17 9.90 8.18
N PHE A 217 11.08 9.10 7.11
CA PHE A 217 10.09 8.02 7.00
C PHE A 217 10.64 6.66 7.46
N VAL A 218 11.88 6.33 7.12
CA VAL A 218 12.45 4.99 7.38
C VAL A 218 12.60 4.70 8.88
N HIS A 219 12.90 5.71 9.70
CA HIS A 219 13.02 5.56 11.17
C HIS A 219 11.72 5.13 11.86
N HIS A 220 10.59 5.21 11.15
CA HIS A 220 9.28 4.83 11.68
C HIS A 220 8.69 3.61 10.97
N ILE A 221 9.48 2.89 10.17
CA ILE A 221 8.95 1.83 9.30
C ILE A 221 8.23 0.73 10.09
N LYS A 222 8.71 0.33 11.27
CA LYS A 222 7.99 -0.64 12.12
C LYS A 222 6.61 -0.18 12.58
N LYS A 223 6.37 1.13 12.73
CA LYS A 223 5.05 1.68 13.12
C LYS A 223 4.02 1.58 11.98
N THR A 224 4.48 1.40 10.74
CA THR A 224 3.62 1.23 9.56
C THR A 224 3.11 -0.20 9.44
N TYR A 225 3.73 -1.12 10.17
CA TYR A 225 3.45 -2.53 10.09
C TYR A 225 2.20 -2.89 10.90
N ASP A 226 1.23 -3.47 10.21
CA ASP A 226 0.02 -4.03 10.82
C ASP A 226 -0.11 -5.51 10.41
N PRO A 227 0.10 -6.45 11.34
CA PRO A 227 -0.01 -7.88 11.06
C PRO A 227 -1.44 -8.33 10.69
N GLU A 228 -2.47 -7.55 11.05
CA GLU A 228 -3.87 -7.88 10.72
C GLU A 228 -4.25 -7.42 9.30
N HIS A 229 -3.47 -6.51 8.69
CA HIS A 229 -3.80 -5.86 7.43
C HIS A 229 -2.63 -5.86 6.41
N ILE A 230 -2.17 -7.06 6.03
CA ILE A 230 -1.13 -7.28 5.01
C ILE A 230 -1.72 -7.25 3.59
N ALA A 231 -2.37 -6.14 3.24
CA ALA A 231 -2.93 -5.92 1.90
C ALA A 231 -1.98 -5.09 1.01
N LEU A 232 -2.15 -5.18 -0.32
CA LEU A 232 -1.47 -4.34 -1.32
C LEU A 232 -1.60 -2.82 -1.07
N PHE A 233 -2.54 -2.41 -0.23
CA PHE A 233 -2.83 -1.02 0.11
C PHE A 233 -2.56 -0.67 1.58
N SER A 234 -1.80 -1.51 2.29
CA SER A 234 -1.41 -1.21 3.68
C SER A 234 -0.48 0.00 3.74
N ASP A 235 -0.49 0.69 4.88
CA ASP A 235 0.43 1.80 5.13
C ASP A 235 1.88 1.35 5.02
N ASN A 236 2.22 0.13 5.44
CA ASN A 236 3.56 -0.44 5.25
C ASN A 236 3.94 -0.54 3.77
N GLN A 237 3.09 -1.12 2.93
CA GLN A 237 3.40 -1.30 1.51
C GLN A 237 3.58 0.03 0.80
N ARG A 238 2.67 0.99 1.07
CA ARG A 238 2.76 2.36 0.55
C ARG A 238 4.01 3.10 1.03
N SER A 239 4.46 2.84 2.27
CA SER A 239 5.70 3.39 2.81
C SER A 239 6.91 2.86 2.07
N ILE A 240 6.97 1.55 1.84
CA ILE A 240 8.06 0.92 1.07
C ILE A 240 8.08 1.46 -0.37
N ASP A 241 6.91 1.70 -0.98
CA ASP A 241 6.83 2.29 -2.32
C ASP A 241 7.35 3.73 -2.35
N LEU A 242 7.03 4.54 -1.34
CA LEU A 242 7.61 5.88 -1.19
C LEU A 242 9.13 5.82 -1.02
N LEU A 243 9.63 4.96 -0.11
CA LEU A 243 11.07 4.81 0.12
C LEU A 243 11.80 4.37 -1.15
N ASN A 244 11.24 3.44 -1.92
CA ASN A 244 11.79 3.02 -3.21
C ASN A 244 11.92 4.18 -4.20
N LYS A 245 10.88 5.02 -4.33
CA LYS A 245 10.94 6.21 -5.18
C LYS A 245 12.01 7.19 -4.73
N LEU A 246 12.11 7.45 -3.43
CA LEU A 246 13.11 8.36 -2.86
C LEU A 246 14.54 7.85 -3.11
N LEU A 247 14.80 6.56 -2.91
CA LEU A 247 16.10 5.95 -3.18
C LEU A 247 16.45 6.00 -4.68
N ALA A 248 15.49 5.70 -5.56
CA ALA A 248 15.68 5.82 -7.00
C ALA A 248 16.06 7.27 -7.41
N THR A 249 15.40 8.26 -6.80
CA THR A 249 15.68 9.69 -7.00
C THR A 249 17.03 10.13 -6.42
N ALA A 250 17.48 9.53 -5.31
CA ALA A 250 18.79 9.78 -4.72
C ALA A 250 19.94 9.22 -5.58
N GLY A 251 19.70 8.11 -6.28
CA GLY A 251 20.70 7.39 -7.07
C GLY A 251 21.46 6.36 -6.23
N ILE A 252 22.04 5.35 -6.89
CA ILE A 252 22.51 4.12 -6.25
C ILE A 252 23.56 4.33 -5.15
N ASP A 253 24.50 5.26 -5.33
CA ASP A 253 25.57 5.53 -4.35
C ASP A 253 25.00 6.12 -3.05
N GLU A 254 24.18 7.17 -3.18
CA GLU A 254 23.53 7.83 -2.03
C GLU A 254 22.50 6.91 -1.38
N ALA A 255 21.71 6.19 -2.17
CA ALA A 255 20.75 5.19 -1.70
C ALA A 255 21.43 4.09 -0.87
N SER A 256 22.61 3.64 -1.29
CA SER A 256 23.40 2.64 -0.58
C SER A 256 23.88 3.15 0.78
N LEU A 257 24.35 4.40 0.85
CA LEU A 257 24.71 5.04 2.13
C LEU A 257 23.51 5.17 3.08
N LEU A 258 22.37 5.63 2.57
CA LEU A 258 21.14 5.79 3.35
C LEU A 258 20.62 4.47 3.91
N ILE A 259 20.68 3.40 3.13
CA ILE A 259 20.26 2.07 3.58
C ILE A 259 21.19 1.53 4.65
N ARG A 260 22.52 1.65 4.49
CA ARG A 260 23.47 1.22 5.52
C ARG A 260 23.22 1.91 6.85
N GLU A 261 23.05 3.23 6.83
CA GLU A 261 22.77 4.01 8.03
C GLU A 261 21.45 3.62 8.69
N ALA A 262 20.38 3.43 7.91
CA ALA A 262 19.09 3.02 8.45
C ALA A 262 19.19 1.64 9.11
N VAL A 263 19.75 0.67 8.39
CA VAL A 263 19.83 -0.74 8.81
C VAL A 263 20.77 -0.95 10.01
N ASP A 264 21.77 -0.08 10.20
CA ASP A 264 22.61 -0.12 11.40
C ASP A 264 21.81 0.06 12.71
N ASN A 265 20.66 0.75 12.65
CA ASN A 265 19.80 1.04 13.79
C ASN A 265 18.55 0.16 13.86
N PHE A 266 18.35 -0.75 12.90
CA PHE A 266 17.16 -1.59 12.85
C PHE A 266 17.14 -2.64 13.96
N ASP A 267 15.99 -2.76 14.62
CA ASP A 267 15.62 -3.95 15.39
C ASP A 267 14.89 -4.98 14.51
N LEU A 268 14.42 -6.06 15.13
CA LEU A 268 13.75 -7.15 14.42
C LEU A 268 12.45 -6.67 13.75
N GLU A 269 11.67 -5.84 14.43
CA GLU A 269 10.41 -5.29 13.95
C GLU A 269 10.62 -4.36 12.75
N ASP A 270 11.68 -3.55 12.77
CA ASP A 270 12.09 -2.75 11.62
C ASP A 270 12.39 -3.65 10.41
N PHE A 271 13.12 -4.75 10.60
CA PHE A 271 13.35 -5.73 9.53
C PHE A 271 12.06 -6.41 9.04
N ILE A 272 11.14 -6.77 9.94
CA ILE A 272 9.85 -7.37 9.56
C ILE A 272 9.07 -6.42 8.65
N ALA A 273 9.05 -5.13 8.99
CA ALA A 273 8.37 -4.09 8.22
C ALA A 273 9.11 -3.76 6.91
N PHE A 274 10.43 -3.94 6.87
CA PHE A 274 11.28 -3.66 5.71
C PHE A 274 11.47 -4.85 4.76
N ARG A 275 10.94 -6.04 5.09
CA ARG A 275 11.15 -7.29 4.34
C ARG A 275 10.90 -7.18 2.84
N SER A 276 9.87 -6.45 2.44
CA SER A 276 9.45 -6.35 1.03
C SER A 276 10.44 -5.56 0.20
N PHE A 277 11.12 -4.58 0.80
CA PHE A 277 12.25 -3.90 0.18
C PHE A 277 13.38 -4.89 -0.11
N ILE A 278 13.78 -5.68 0.89
CA ILE A 278 14.89 -6.63 0.79
C ILE A 278 14.62 -7.66 -0.31
N ILE A 279 13.43 -8.29 -0.29
CA ILE A 279 13.02 -9.25 -1.34
C ILE A 279 13.06 -8.62 -2.73
N ARG A 280 12.60 -7.37 -2.88
CA ARG A 280 12.64 -6.67 -4.18
C ARG A 280 14.07 -6.49 -4.68
N GLN A 281 15.01 -6.15 -3.80
CA GLN A 281 16.43 -6.01 -4.15
C GLN A 281 17.06 -7.37 -4.49
N GLU A 282 16.78 -8.42 -3.72
CA GLU A 282 17.22 -9.79 -4.03
C GLU A 282 16.74 -10.26 -5.41
N CYS A 283 15.46 -10.04 -5.73
CA CYS A 283 14.90 -10.34 -7.04
C CYS A 283 15.48 -9.44 -8.15
N ALA A 284 15.83 -8.19 -7.87
CA ALA A 284 16.47 -7.32 -8.87
C ALA A 284 17.86 -7.87 -9.27
N CYS A 285 18.61 -8.38 -8.29
CA CYS A 285 19.90 -9.03 -8.50
C CYS A 285 19.76 -10.45 -9.09
N GLY A 286 18.70 -11.19 -8.72
CA GLY A 286 18.45 -12.57 -9.15
C GLY A 286 19.39 -13.60 -8.52
N ARG A 287 19.66 -13.46 -7.21
CA ARG A 287 20.62 -14.28 -6.45
C ARG A 287 19.94 -15.04 -5.30
N ASN A 288 20.68 -15.92 -4.62
CA ASN A 288 20.22 -16.64 -3.43
C ASN A 288 18.90 -17.41 -3.61
N GLY A 289 18.62 -17.89 -4.83
CA GLY A 289 17.38 -18.60 -5.16
C GLY A 289 16.16 -17.70 -5.38
N PHE A 290 16.31 -16.38 -5.37
CA PHE A 290 15.30 -15.43 -5.82
C PHE A 290 15.34 -15.29 -7.34
N GLU A 291 14.17 -15.46 -7.99
CA GLU A 291 14.06 -15.32 -9.43
C GLU A 291 14.27 -13.87 -9.85
N LYS A 292 15.07 -13.68 -10.91
CA LYS A 292 15.36 -12.35 -11.43
C LYS A 292 14.10 -11.68 -11.94
N ASN A 293 13.73 -10.55 -11.36
CA ASN A 293 12.61 -9.74 -11.80
C ASN A 293 13.11 -8.43 -12.43
N THR A 294 13.02 -8.33 -13.75
CA THR A 294 13.47 -7.16 -14.51
C THR A 294 12.61 -5.91 -14.33
N LEU A 295 11.43 -6.03 -13.72
CA LEU A 295 10.61 -4.89 -13.33
C LEU A 295 11.10 -4.23 -12.04
N ASN A 296 11.84 -4.96 -11.20
CA ASN A 296 12.44 -4.41 -10.00
C ASN A 296 13.76 -3.74 -10.37
N ALA A 297 13.84 -2.43 -10.15
CA ALA A 297 15.11 -1.72 -10.24
C ALA A 297 16.02 -2.10 -9.06
N GLN A 298 17.30 -2.34 -9.35
CA GLN A 298 18.32 -2.41 -8.31
C GLN A 298 18.59 -0.99 -7.81
N LEU A 299 18.25 -0.73 -6.55
CA LEU A 299 18.31 0.60 -5.93
C LEU A 299 19.58 0.79 -5.10
N ILE A 300 20.22 -0.29 -4.69
CA ILE A 300 21.47 -0.30 -3.92
C ILE A 300 22.51 -1.21 -4.55
N ASP A 301 23.78 -0.93 -4.29
CA ASP A 301 24.87 -1.78 -4.73
C ASP A 301 24.85 -3.15 -4.02
N LEU A 302 25.58 -4.11 -4.60
CA LEU A 302 25.62 -5.48 -4.10
C LEU A 302 26.27 -5.56 -2.72
N GLU A 303 27.32 -4.78 -2.47
CA GLU A 303 28.04 -4.78 -1.19
C GLU A 303 27.12 -4.33 -0.04
N THR A 304 26.27 -3.34 -0.31
CA THR A 304 25.28 -2.84 0.63
C THR A 304 24.17 -3.85 0.83
N LEU A 305 23.71 -4.51 -0.22
CA LEU A 305 22.72 -5.57 -0.07
C LEU A 305 23.28 -6.72 0.78
N GLU A 306 24.52 -7.16 0.55
CA GLU A 306 25.22 -8.14 1.39
C GLU A 306 25.36 -7.69 2.85
N PHE A 307 25.61 -6.39 3.08
CA PHE A 307 25.62 -5.82 4.43
C PHE A 307 24.23 -5.89 5.11
N VAL A 308 23.15 -5.57 4.37
CA VAL A 308 21.77 -5.70 4.88
C VAL A 308 21.45 -7.15 5.23
N GLU A 309 21.85 -8.10 4.39
CA GLU A 309 21.69 -9.53 4.65
C GLU A 309 22.39 -9.96 5.95
N GLN A 310 23.63 -9.53 6.15
CA GLN A 310 24.38 -9.86 7.37
C GLN A 310 23.68 -9.35 8.63
N LYS A 311 23.18 -8.10 8.60
CA LYS A 311 22.46 -7.50 9.73
C LYS A 311 21.12 -8.19 9.98
N LEU A 312 20.36 -8.49 8.91
CA LEU A 312 19.11 -9.25 8.99
C LEU A 312 19.35 -10.62 9.61
N ILE A 313 20.34 -11.36 9.12
CA ILE A 313 20.67 -12.70 9.61
C ILE A 313 21.08 -12.64 11.08
N GLN A 314 21.95 -11.69 11.44
CA GLN A 314 22.38 -11.49 12.82
C GLN A 314 21.17 -11.28 13.75
N LYS A 315 20.29 -10.31 13.43
CA LYS A 315 19.10 -10.02 14.26
C LYS A 315 18.10 -11.17 14.31
N THR A 316 17.89 -11.83 13.18
CA THR A 316 16.99 -12.99 13.08
C THR A 316 17.54 -14.16 13.90
N GLN A 317 18.86 -14.39 13.87
CA GLN A 317 19.53 -15.44 14.63
C GLN A 317 19.54 -15.16 16.13
N GLU A 318 19.85 -13.91 16.53
CA GLU A 318 19.74 -13.45 17.94
C GLU A 318 18.34 -13.76 18.49
N SER A 319 17.29 -13.39 17.76
CA SER A 319 15.90 -13.64 18.17
C SER A 319 15.48 -15.12 18.08
N MET A 320 16.05 -15.90 17.15
CA MET A 320 15.85 -17.36 17.09
C MET A 320 16.43 -18.07 18.31
N ASN A 321 17.61 -17.67 18.78
CA ASN A 321 18.25 -18.28 19.95
C ASN A 321 17.43 -18.05 21.23
N GLU A 322 16.72 -16.93 21.31
CA GLU A 322 15.78 -16.62 22.39
C GLU A 322 14.37 -17.21 22.17
N LEU A 323 14.16 -17.88 21.04
CA LEU A 323 12.85 -18.35 20.54
C LEU A 323 11.82 -17.22 20.33
N SER A 324 12.20 -15.95 20.50
CA SER A 324 11.30 -14.79 20.47
C SER A 324 10.79 -14.47 19.07
N ILE A 325 11.50 -14.93 18.03
CA ILE A 325 11.02 -14.85 16.64
C ILE A 325 9.94 -15.89 16.33
N LEU A 326 9.97 -17.03 17.03
CA LEU A 326 9.03 -18.11 16.81
C LEU A 326 7.70 -17.71 17.45
N GLY A 327 6.73 -17.36 16.60
CA GLY A 327 5.41 -16.90 17.02
C GLY A 327 5.16 -15.40 16.87
N LYS A 328 6.16 -14.64 16.42
CA LYS A 328 5.87 -13.32 15.86
C LYS A 328 5.11 -13.51 14.55
N GLU A 329 3.95 -12.86 14.45
CA GLU A 329 3.19 -12.81 13.21
C GLU A 329 4.11 -12.23 12.10
N ASP A 330 4.17 -12.94 10.98
CA ASP A 330 4.92 -12.59 9.77
C ASP A 330 6.46 -12.56 9.86
N ALA A 331 7.03 -13.07 10.95
CA ALA A 331 8.47 -13.37 11.00
C ALA A 331 8.89 -14.44 9.97
N GLN A 332 7.92 -15.20 9.43
CA GLN A 332 8.12 -16.16 8.33
C GLN A 332 8.86 -15.54 7.14
N GLY A 333 8.60 -14.26 6.82
CA GLY A 333 9.28 -13.57 5.71
C GLY A 333 10.79 -13.45 5.95
N LEU A 334 11.21 -13.11 7.19
CA LEU A 334 12.62 -13.02 7.54
C LEU A 334 13.29 -14.40 7.58
N LEU A 335 12.60 -15.41 8.13
CA LEU A 335 13.10 -16.79 8.14
C LEU A 335 13.29 -17.32 6.72
N HIS A 336 12.36 -17.02 5.82
CA HIS A 336 12.48 -17.40 4.41
C HIS A 336 13.69 -16.73 3.74
N ILE A 337 13.91 -15.44 3.98
CA ILE A 337 15.07 -14.71 3.47
C ILE A 337 16.35 -15.34 4.03
N TRP A 338 16.42 -15.60 5.34
CA TRP A 338 17.59 -16.21 5.97
C TRP A 338 17.89 -17.62 5.44
N GLU A 339 16.89 -18.50 5.33
CA GLU A 339 17.02 -19.84 4.77
C GLU A 339 17.62 -19.82 3.36
N ARG A 340 17.22 -18.85 2.54
CA ARG A 340 17.71 -18.69 1.16
C ARG A 340 19.15 -18.20 1.09
N ILE A 341 19.53 -17.26 1.95
CA ILE A 341 20.86 -16.64 1.92
C ILE A 341 21.91 -17.54 2.59
N ASN A 342 21.61 -18.07 3.77
CA ASN A 342 22.54 -18.89 4.56
C ASN A 342 21.82 -20.11 5.16
N PRO A 343 21.52 -21.13 4.32
CA PRO A 343 20.76 -22.31 4.72
C PRO A 343 21.46 -23.11 5.82
N GLU A 344 22.79 -23.14 5.84
CA GLU A 344 23.57 -23.88 6.86
C GLU A 344 23.36 -23.30 8.25
N SER A 345 23.49 -21.96 8.39
CA SER A 345 23.27 -21.29 9.68
C SER A 345 21.81 -21.36 10.13
N TYR A 346 20.86 -21.26 9.19
CA TYR A 346 19.43 -21.39 9.45
C TYR A 346 19.09 -22.78 9.98
N ASP A 347 19.50 -23.86 9.30
CA ASP A 347 19.25 -25.24 9.73
C ASP A 347 19.88 -25.52 11.10
N HIS A 348 21.10 -25.02 11.33
CA HIS A 348 21.76 -25.16 12.63
C HIS A 348 20.95 -24.52 13.77
N CYS A 349 20.54 -23.26 13.61
CA CYS A 349 19.80 -22.53 14.65
C CYS A 349 18.40 -23.09 14.84
N LEU A 350 17.72 -23.46 13.76
CA LEU A 350 16.40 -24.09 13.82
C LEU A 350 16.46 -25.42 14.59
N ARG A 351 17.47 -26.27 14.33
CA ARG A 351 17.65 -27.51 15.10
C ARG A 351 17.91 -27.26 16.58
N GLN A 352 18.68 -26.23 16.92
CA GLN A 352 18.89 -25.84 18.32
C GLN A 352 17.59 -25.38 18.97
N ALA A 353 16.81 -24.52 18.30
CA ALA A 353 15.51 -24.09 18.78
C ALA A 353 14.56 -25.29 19.01
N LEU A 354 14.58 -26.27 18.10
CA LEU A 354 13.77 -27.49 18.21
C LEU A 354 14.23 -28.49 19.28
N ASN A 355 15.42 -28.30 19.89
CA ASN A 355 15.78 -29.05 21.09
C ASN A 355 15.05 -28.51 22.34
N HIS A 356 14.58 -27.26 22.31
CA HIS A 356 13.81 -26.68 23.41
C HIS A 356 12.34 -27.15 23.35
N PRO A 357 11.71 -27.55 24.48
CA PRO A 357 10.30 -27.96 24.50
C PRO A 357 9.36 -26.92 23.89
N LEU A 358 9.54 -25.63 24.25
CA LEU A 358 8.75 -24.54 23.66
C LEU A 358 9.11 -24.27 22.19
N GLY A 359 10.34 -24.50 21.74
CA GLY A 359 10.69 -24.27 20.33
C GLY A 359 9.94 -25.21 19.38
N LYS A 360 9.69 -26.46 19.80
CA LYS A 360 8.82 -27.41 19.06
C LYS A 360 7.38 -26.94 18.99
N VAL A 361 6.88 -26.28 20.05
CA VAL A 361 5.55 -25.69 20.11
C VAL A 361 5.45 -24.47 19.22
N LEU A 362 6.41 -23.56 19.31
CA LEU A 362 6.40 -22.30 18.58
C LEU A 362 6.66 -22.51 17.08
N LEU A 363 7.31 -23.61 16.67
CA LEU A 363 7.42 -24.03 15.27
C LEU A 363 6.04 -24.15 14.59
N ALA A 364 5.03 -24.63 15.32
CA ALA A 364 3.67 -24.78 14.82
C ALA A 364 3.14 -23.48 14.20
N GLN A 365 3.53 -22.34 14.77
CA GLN A 365 3.06 -21.03 14.32
C GLN A 365 3.56 -20.64 12.92
N LEU A 366 4.68 -21.22 12.46
CA LEU A 366 5.22 -20.97 11.14
C LEU A 366 4.46 -21.72 10.03
N TYR A 367 3.71 -22.75 10.38
CA TYR A 367 3.01 -23.62 9.43
C TYR A 367 1.50 -23.60 9.61
N VAL A 368 0.98 -22.67 10.43
CA VAL A 368 -0.45 -22.51 10.66
C VAL A 368 -0.88 -21.11 10.26
N SER A 369 -1.79 -21.04 9.30
CA SER A 369 -2.35 -19.79 8.78
C SER A 369 -3.81 -19.66 9.20
N LYS A 370 -4.23 -18.46 9.59
CA LYS A 370 -5.63 -18.16 9.94
C LYS A 370 -6.40 -17.77 8.68
N TRP A 371 -7.62 -18.25 8.55
CA TRP A 371 -8.55 -17.83 7.49
C TRP A 371 -9.84 -17.30 8.11
N TYR A 372 -10.48 -16.38 7.37
CA TYR A 372 -11.72 -15.74 7.75
C TYR A 372 -12.78 -16.10 6.72
N GLY A 373 -13.89 -16.69 7.18
CA GLY A 373 -15.03 -17.06 6.36
C GLY A 373 -16.27 -16.26 6.77
N SER A 374 -17.30 -16.29 5.92
CA SER A 374 -18.52 -15.51 6.15
C SER A 374 -19.35 -16.00 7.34
N HIS A 375 -19.16 -17.25 7.75
CA HIS A 375 -19.93 -17.91 8.82
C HIS A 375 -19.05 -18.52 9.92
N SER A 376 -17.75 -18.68 9.67
CA SER A 376 -16.79 -19.22 10.62
C SER A 376 -15.39 -18.71 10.29
N ASN A 377 -14.52 -18.73 11.29
CA ASN A 377 -13.09 -18.56 11.12
C ASN A 377 -12.40 -19.87 11.48
N GLY A 378 -11.13 -19.98 11.11
CA GLY A 378 -10.35 -21.14 11.48
C GLY A 378 -8.92 -21.03 11.02
N TRP A 379 -8.27 -22.19 10.95
CA TRP A 379 -6.88 -22.30 10.54
C TRP A 379 -6.68 -23.37 9.48
N THR A 380 -5.59 -23.23 8.74
CA THR A 380 -5.03 -24.24 7.83
C THR A 380 -3.61 -24.57 8.26
N ILE A 381 -3.18 -25.79 7.95
CA ILE A 381 -1.82 -26.28 8.25
C ILE A 381 -1.08 -26.63 6.95
N ASP A 382 0.18 -26.18 6.86
CA ASP A 382 1.11 -26.53 5.80
C ASP A 382 1.99 -27.73 6.18
N LYS A 383 2.28 -28.62 5.23
CA LYS A 383 3.06 -29.85 5.47
C LYS A 383 4.58 -29.64 5.56
N GLY A 384 5.07 -28.42 5.35
CA GLY A 384 6.49 -28.06 5.36
C GLY A 384 7.20 -28.35 6.67
N PHE A 385 6.48 -28.38 7.80
CA PHE A 385 7.05 -28.71 9.12
C PHE A 385 7.75 -30.08 9.15
N LYS A 386 7.33 -31.02 8.29
CA LYS A 386 7.84 -32.40 8.25
C LYS A 386 9.30 -32.49 7.82
N VAL A 387 9.85 -31.43 7.21
CA VAL A 387 11.27 -31.32 6.90
C VAL A 387 12.12 -31.24 8.18
N PHE A 388 11.55 -30.69 9.26
CA PHE A 388 12.30 -30.33 10.46
C PHE A 388 11.95 -31.17 11.70
N VAL A 389 10.69 -31.61 11.82
CA VAL A 389 10.23 -32.39 12.97
C VAL A 389 9.25 -33.48 12.54
N THR A 390 9.33 -34.66 13.16
CA THR A 390 8.33 -35.72 12.95
C THR A 390 7.04 -35.39 13.68
N GLU A 391 5.92 -35.91 13.18
CA GLU A 391 4.59 -35.71 13.78
C GLU A 391 4.58 -36.14 15.26
N GLU A 392 5.21 -37.27 15.58
CA GLU A 392 5.27 -37.79 16.94
C GLU A 392 6.07 -36.88 17.87
N LYS A 393 7.21 -36.36 17.40
CA LYS A 393 8.07 -35.46 18.18
C LYS A 393 7.40 -34.11 18.43
N ALA A 394 6.69 -33.59 17.43
CA ALA A 394 5.95 -32.34 17.56
C ALA A 394 4.80 -32.48 18.57
N LEU A 395 3.97 -33.52 18.42
CA LEU A 395 2.86 -33.79 19.35
C LEU A 395 3.33 -34.14 20.77
N ALA A 396 4.48 -34.81 20.93
CA ALA A 396 5.07 -35.05 22.24
C ALA A 396 5.50 -33.73 22.91
N GLY A 397 6.20 -32.86 22.16
CA GLY A 397 6.60 -31.54 22.67
C GLY A 397 5.42 -30.67 23.08
N ILE A 398 4.34 -30.64 22.30
CA ILE A 398 3.10 -29.91 22.66
C ILE A 398 2.49 -30.49 23.93
N ARG A 399 2.39 -31.81 24.06
CA ARG A 399 1.84 -32.45 25.27
C ARG A 399 2.64 -32.13 26.53
N GLU A 400 3.96 -32.03 26.44
CA GLU A 400 4.82 -31.63 27.56
C GLU A 400 4.66 -30.14 27.89
N ALA A 401 4.66 -29.28 26.86
CA ALA A 401 4.60 -27.83 27.03
C ALA A 401 3.26 -27.35 27.62
N VAL A 402 2.14 -27.94 27.21
CA VAL A 402 0.79 -27.61 27.73
C VAL A 402 0.68 -27.78 29.24
N LEU A 403 1.55 -28.58 29.86
CA LEU A 403 1.59 -28.77 31.32
C LEU A 403 2.40 -27.68 32.05
N GLN A 404 3.24 -26.92 31.34
CA GLN A 404 4.12 -25.90 31.93
C GLN A 404 3.42 -24.54 32.01
N GLU A 405 3.74 -23.72 33.01
CA GLU A 405 3.16 -22.38 33.15
C GLU A 405 3.55 -21.46 32.00
N ASP A 406 4.79 -21.56 31.52
CA ASP A 406 5.33 -20.75 30.44
C ASP A 406 4.49 -20.83 29.16
N PHE A 407 3.92 -21.99 28.85
CA PHE A 407 3.03 -22.15 27.70
C PHE A 407 1.77 -21.28 27.80
N TRP A 408 1.18 -21.18 29.00
CA TRP A 408 -0.03 -20.40 29.23
C TRP A 408 0.24 -18.91 29.40
N SER A 409 1.51 -18.52 29.54
CA SER A 409 1.94 -17.11 29.49
C SER A 409 2.09 -16.57 28.06
N LEU A 410 2.01 -17.45 27.04
CA LEU A 410 2.10 -17.06 25.63
C LEU A 410 0.86 -16.27 25.19
N PRO A 411 0.98 -15.45 24.12
CA PRO A 411 -0.17 -14.77 23.52
C PRO A 411 -1.29 -15.75 23.17
N HIS A 412 -2.56 -15.31 23.30
CA HIS A 412 -3.70 -16.19 23.04
C HIS A 412 -3.68 -16.77 21.61
N SER A 413 -3.31 -15.96 20.62
CA SER A 413 -3.17 -16.38 19.22
C SER A 413 -2.12 -17.48 19.03
N THR A 414 -1.04 -17.48 19.81
CA THR A 414 -0.04 -18.55 19.84
C THR A 414 -0.64 -19.87 20.34
N ILE A 415 -1.45 -19.80 21.40
CA ILE A 415 -2.11 -20.98 21.97
C ILE A 415 -3.12 -21.55 20.98
N GLU A 416 -3.92 -20.70 20.34
CA GLU A 416 -4.86 -21.07 19.26
C GLU A 416 -4.15 -21.78 18.11
N ARG A 417 -3.07 -21.19 17.57
CA ARG A 417 -2.30 -21.78 16.47
C ARG A 417 -1.66 -23.12 16.87
N THR A 418 -1.20 -23.24 18.11
CA THR A 418 -0.65 -24.51 18.63
C THR A 418 -1.73 -25.59 18.70
N ALA A 419 -2.93 -25.25 19.19
CA ALA A 419 -4.06 -26.17 19.24
C ALA A 419 -4.50 -26.59 17.83
N ALA A 420 -4.62 -25.62 16.91
CA ALA A 420 -4.91 -25.89 15.51
C ALA A 420 -3.86 -26.83 14.88
N PHE A 421 -2.57 -26.59 15.10
CA PHE A 421 -1.51 -27.47 14.62
C PHE A 421 -1.64 -28.89 15.16
N ALA A 422 -1.84 -29.06 16.47
CA ALA A 422 -1.99 -30.38 17.08
C ALA A 422 -3.18 -31.15 16.49
N ILE A 423 -4.32 -30.49 16.32
CA ILE A 423 -5.52 -31.08 15.67
C ILE A 423 -5.20 -31.47 14.23
N GLY A 424 -4.59 -30.56 13.48
CA GLY A 424 -4.25 -30.77 12.07
C GLY A 424 -3.29 -31.93 11.86
N VAL A 425 -2.29 -32.07 12.75
CA VAL A 425 -1.33 -33.17 12.73
C VAL A 425 -1.99 -34.50 13.09
N GLU A 426 -2.75 -34.56 14.19
CA GLU A 426 -3.44 -35.79 14.63
C GLU A 426 -4.42 -36.33 13.59
N ASN A 427 -5.12 -35.43 12.88
CA ASN A 427 -6.14 -35.79 11.89
C ASN A 427 -5.60 -35.88 10.47
N LYS A 428 -4.29 -35.68 10.25
CA LYS A 428 -3.67 -35.60 8.92
C LYS A 428 -4.34 -34.61 7.97
N GLN A 429 -4.85 -33.51 8.50
CA GLN A 429 -5.63 -32.55 7.72
C GLN A 429 -4.79 -31.85 6.66
N TYR A 430 -3.46 -31.75 6.80
CA TYR A 430 -2.56 -31.21 5.76
C TYR A 430 -2.45 -32.09 4.50
N GLU A 431 -2.97 -33.33 4.53
CA GLU A 431 -2.99 -34.24 3.37
C GLU A 431 -4.32 -34.19 2.59
N MET A 432 -5.30 -33.42 3.07
CA MET A 432 -6.63 -33.33 2.47
C MET A 432 -6.69 -32.20 1.40
N ASN A 433 -7.80 -32.13 0.67
CA ASN A 433 -8.08 -31.02 -0.26
C ASN A 433 -8.84 -29.86 0.42
N ALA A 434 -9.27 -30.04 1.67
CA ALA A 434 -10.00 -29.06 2.49
C ALA A 434 -9.44 -29.11 3.92
N ASN A 435 -8.40 -28.32 4.17
CA ASN A 435 -7.50 -28.49 5.32
C ASN A 435 -7.86 -27.52 6.45
N GLU A 436 -9.15 -27.35 6.68
CA GLU A 436 -9.69 -26.31 7.55
C GLU A 436 -10.00 -26.84 8.95
N ILE A 437 -9.58 -26.06 9.95
CA ILE A 437 -9.75 -26.35 11.37
C ILE A 437 -10.59 -25.22 11.96
N ASN A 438 -11.86 -25.50 12.22
CA ASN A 438 -12.79 -24.49 12.72
C ASN A 438 -12.45 -24.00 14.13
N GLU A 439 -12.73 -22.73 14.39
CA GLU A 439 -12.51 -22.05 15.67
C GLU A 439 -13.12 -22.74 16.87
N SER A 440 -14.34 -23.28 16.73
CA SER A 440 -15.01 -24.01 17.79
C SER A 440 -14.22 -25.24 18.29
N ILE A 441 -13.59 -25.97 17.37
CA ILE A 441 -12.81 -27.19 17.66
C ILE A 441 -11.51 -26.83 18.38
N VAL A 442 -10.85 -25.75 17.94
CA VAL A 442 -9.64 -25.23 18.60
C VAL A 442 -9.95 -24.78 20.02
N ASN A 443 -11.03 -24.02 20.21
CA ASN A 443 -11.45 -23.56 21.54
C ASN A 443 -11.88 -24.71 22.47
N GLU A 444 -12.42 -25.80 21.94
CA GLU A 444 -12.67 -27.01 22.72
C GLU A 444 -11.37 -27.71 23.13
N ARG A 445 -10.40 -27.82 22.21
CA ARG A 445 -9.08 -28.40 22.49
C ARG A 445 -8.36 -27.66 23.62
N ILE A 446 -8.33 -26.33 23.57
CA ILE A 446 -7.69 -25.49 24.59
C ILE A 446 -8.36 -25.69 25.96
N ARG A 447 -9.71 -25.68 26.01
CA ARG A 447 -10.45 -25.93 27.27
C ARG A 447 -10.15 -27.32 27.86
N ASN A 448 -9.97 -28.33 27.02
CA ASN A 448 -9.59 -29.67 27.48
C ASN A 448 -8.15 -29.72 28.01
N TRP A 449 -7.22 -29.01 27.37
CA TRP A 449 -5.85 -28.85 27.87
C TRP A 449 -5.81 -28.16 29.23
N GLU A 450 -6.56 -27.08 29.41
CA GLU A 450 -6.63 -26.33 30.66
C GLU A 450 -7.18 -27.19 31.82
N LYS A 451 -8.28 -27.93 31.60
CA LYS A 451 -8.85 -28.85 32.60
C LYS A 451 -7.86 -29.94 33.03
N ASN A 452 -7.15 -30.54 32.08
CA ASN A 452 -6.22 -31.63 32.36
C ASN A 452 -4.94 -31.18 33.08
N ARG A 453 -4.57 -29.90 32.96
CA ARG A 453 -3.48 -29.29 33.73
C ARG A 453 -3.82 -29.22 35.23
N HIS A 454 -5.02 -28.77 35.57
CA HIS A 454 -5.44 -28.61 36.97
C HIS A 454 -5.51 -29.94 37.73
N LEU A 455 -5.95 -31.03 37.07
CA LEU A 455 -6.08 -32.37 37.67
C LEU A 455 -4.75 -33.05 38.04
N ARG A 456 -3.59 -32.50 37.64
CA ARG A 456 -2.25 -33.04 37.99
C ARG A 456 -1.50 -32.19 39.01
N ASN A 457 -1.96 -30.98 39.29
CA ASN A 457 -1.37 -30.08 40.28
C ASN A 457 -2.10 -30.15 41.64
N GLU A 458 -3.17 -30.94 41.73
CA GLU A 458 -3.77 -31.47 42.97
C GLU A 458 -3.18 -32.84 43.29
#